data_AF-A0A2D6A758-F1
#
_entry.id   AF-A0A2D6A758-F1
#
_cell.length_a   1.000
_cell.length_b   1.000
_cell.length_c   1.000
_cell.angle_alpha   90.00
_cell.angle_beta   90.00
_cell.angle_gamma   90.00
#
_symmetry.space_group_name_H-M   'P 1'
#
loop_
_entity.id
_entity.type
_entity.pdbx_description
1 polymer ?
#
loop_
_entity_poly.entity_id
_entity_poly.type
_entity_poly.pdbx_seq_one_letter_code
_entity_poly.pdbx_strand_id
1 'polypeptide(L)' 'MDTIDYYNEKKWCDGCGDYVRFLMSVDHSYCVHCGTLVRLFNKQDWEAFHAAVDQSRQARAQGPNKGRRRVRAS' A
#
# COMPACT_ATOMS: atom_id res chain seq x y z
N MET A 1 16.84 2.28 -17.09
CA MET A 1 16.26 3.48 -16.48
C MET A 1 14.77 3.21 -16.42
N ASP A 2 14.29 2.67 -15.31
CA ASP A 2 12.87 2.50 -15.07
C ASP A 2 12.23 3.88 -15.11
N THR A 3 11.54 4.18 -16.20
CA THR A 3 10.68 5.35 -16.31
C THR A 3 9.51 5.09 -15.39
N ILE A 4 9.66 5.44 -14.11
CA ILE A 4 8.51 5.59 -13.21
C ILE A 4 7.57 6.51 -13.96
N ASP A 5 6.43 5.95 -14.38
CA ASP A 5 5.44 6.66 -15.17
C ASP A 5 4.66 7.59 -14.25
N TYR A 6 5.41 8.54 -13.69
CA TYR A 6 4.98 9.52 -12.72
C TYR A 6 3.77 10.30 -13.22
N TYR A 7 3.68 10.48 -14.54
CA TYR A 7 2.57 11.17 -15.20
C TYR A 7 1.29 10.33 -15.29
N ASN A 8 1.38 9.01 -15.11
CA ASN A 8 0.23 8.11 -15.06
C ASN A 8 -0.12 7.63 -13.64
N GLU A 9 0.67 7.98 -12.63
CA GLU A 9 0.30 7.73 -11.23
C GLU A 9 -0.98 8.48 -10.85
N LYS A 10 -1.81 7.80 -10.05
CA LYS A 10 -3.06 8.36 -9.53
C LYS A 10 -3.09 8.26 -8.02
N LYS A 11 -3.68 9.26 -7.39
CA LYS A 11 -3.91 9.34 -5.94
C LYS A 11 -5.38 9.65 -5.66
N TRP A 12 -5.88 9.18 -4.54
CA TRP A 12 -7.25 9.39 -4.12
C TRP A 12 -7.50 10.86 -3.76
N CYS A 13 -8.53 11.45 -4.34
CA CYS A 13 -9.02 12.77 -4.01
C CYS A 13 -10.38 12.67 -3.31
N ASP A 14 -10.48 13.09 -2.04
CA ASP A 14 -11.75 13.11 -1.30
C ASP A 14 -12.76 14.12 -1.87
N GLY A 15 -12.29 15.18 -2.53
CA GLY A 15 -13.16 16.17 -3.19
C GLY A 15 -13.81 15.64 -4.48
N CYS A 16 -13.10 14.82 -5.25
CA CYS A 16 -13.63 14.21 -6.48
C CYS A 16 -14.27 12.85 -6.24
N GLY A 17 -13.92 12.18 -5.13
CA GLY A 17 -14.35 10.81 -4.85
C GLY A 17 -13.74 9.78 -5.82
N ASP A 18 -12.54 10.05 -6.36
CA ASP A 18 -11.88 9.17 -7.33
C ASP A 18 -10.34 9.24 -7.23
N TYR A 19 -9.69 8.25 -7.83
CA TYR A 19 -8.25 8.23 -8.09
C TYR A 19 -7.92 9.09 -9.31
N VAL A 20 -7.26 10.20 -9.05
CA VAL A 20 -6.99 11.24 -10.05
C VAL A 20 -5.49 11.46 -10.21
N ARG A 21 -5.10 12.02 -11.36
CA ARG A 21 -3.76 12.58 -11.52
C ARG A 21 -3.56 13.74 -10.55
N PHE A 22 -2.31 13.99 -10.19
CA PHE A 22 -1.97 14.99 -9.19
C PHE A 22 -0.75 15.81 -9.59
N LEU A 23 -0.63 16.99 -8.98
CA LEU A 23 0.57 17.82 -9.01
C LEU A 23 1.37 17.54 -7.74
N MET A 24 2.65 17.15 -7.87
CA MET A 24 3.55 17.15 -6.72
C MET A 24 3.98 18.57 -6.37
N SER A 25 3.90 18.87 -5.09
CA SER A 25 4.74 19.86 -4.44
C SER A 25 5.87 19.14 -3.68
N VAL A 26 6.65 19.89 -2.90
CA VAL A 26 7.76 19.35 -2.10
C VAL A 26 7.23 18.36 -1.04
N ASP A 27 6.19 18.75 -0.31
CA ASP A 27 5.67 17.95 0.83
C ASP A 27 4.33 17.27 0.54
N HIS A 28 3.57 17.80 -0.43
CA HIS A 28 2.18 17.43 -0.62
C HIS A 28 1.86 17.15 -2.08
N SER A 29 0.76 16.44 -2.31
CA SER A 29 0.21 16.19 -3.65
C SER A 29 -1.18 16.79 -3.73
N TYR A 30 -1.50 17.42 -4.85
CA TYR A 30 -2.77 18.14 -5.06
C TYR A 30 -3.52 17.63 -6.29
N CYS A 31 -4.84 17.59 -6.22
CA CYS A 31 -5.71 17.15 -7.31
C CYS A 31 -5.63 18.14 -8.49
N VAL A 32 -5.45 17.63 -9.71
CA VAL A 32 -5.43 18.48 -10.93
C VAL A 32 -6.81 19.06 -11.28
N HIS A 33 -7.89 18.51 -10.71
CA HIS A 33 -9.26 18.91 -11.04
C HIS A 33 -9.85 19.90 -10.04
N CYS A 34 -9.71 19.65 -8.73
CA CYS A 34 -10.34 20.47 -7.68
C CYS A 34 -9.34 21.16 -6.74
N GLY A 35 -8.03 20.91 -6.90
CA GLY A 35 -6.98 21.56 -6.11
C GLY A 35 -6.85 21.10 -4.67
N THR A 36 -7.70 20.18 -4.18
CA THR A 36 -7.57 19.66 -2.81
C THR A 36 -6.37 18.73 -2.67
N LEU A 37 -5.93 18.51 -1.43
CA LEU A 37 -4.93 17.49 -1.12
C LEU A 37 -5.42 16.11 -1.57
N VAL A 38 -4.49 15.32 -2.12
CA VAL A 38 -4.73 13.90 -2.46
C VAL A 38 -3.88 13.00 -1.57
N ARG A 39 -4.38 11.79 -1.36
CA ARG A 39 -3.75 10.75 -0.52
C ARG A 39 -3.53 9.48 -1.32
N LEU A 40 -2.61 8.64 -0.85
CA LEU A 40 -2.22 7.43 -1.58
C LEU A 40 -3.41 6.46 -1.75
N PHE A 41 -4.23 6.32 -0.72
CA PHE A 41 -5.36 5.41 -0.71
C PHE A 41 -6.62 6.08 -0.19
N ASN A 42 -7.76 5.64 -0.72
CA ASN A 42 -9.05 5.87 -0.07
C ASN A 42 -9.11 5.10 1.28
N LYS A 43 -10.19 5.27 2.04
CA LYS A 43 -10.30 4.63 3.35
C LYS A 43 -10.34 3.10 3.27
N GLN A 44 -11.09 2.55 2.32
CA GLN A 44 -11.26 1.11 2.16
C GLN A 44 -9.95 0.42 1.74
N ASP A 45 -9.24 1.02 0.79
CA ASP A 45 -7.98 0.51 0.28
C ASP A 45 -6.88 0.61 1.33
N TRP A 46 -6.92 1.64 2.18
CA TRP A 46 -6.04 1.75 3.34
C TRP A 46 -6.24 0.60 4.33
N GLU A 47 -7.49 0.30 4.68
CA GLU A 47 -7.83 -0.81 5.57
C GLU A 47 -7.41 -2.17 4.96
N ALA A 48 -7.68 -2.38 3.67
CA ALA A 48 -7.28 -3.58 2.96
C ALA A 48 -5.76 -3.76 2.90
N PHE A 49 -5.02 -2.66 2.65
CA PHE A 49 -3.56 -2.66 2.65
C PHE A 49 -3.01 -3.05 4.02
N HIS A 50 -3.51 -2.45 5.10
CA HIS A 50 -3.08 -2.78 6.45
C HIS A 50 -3.36 -4.23 6.82
N ALA A 51 -4.55 -4.74 6.49
CA ALA A 51 -4.89 -6.13 6.72
C ALA A 51 -3.93 -7.09 5.99
N ALA A 52 -3.57 -6.81 4.74
CA ALA A 52 -2.62 -7.60 3.98
C ALA A 52 -1.20 -7.56 4.58
N VAL A 53 -0.75 -6.38 5.01
CA VAL A 53 0.55 -6.21 5.68
C VAL A 53 0.61 -7.03 6.98
N ASP A 54 -0.43 -6.97 7.81
CA ASP A 54 -0.45 -7.70 9.08
C ASP A 54 -0.51 -9.23 8.87
N GLN A 55 -1.28 -9.70 7.89
CA GLN A 55 -1.27 -11.11 7.50
C GLN A 55 0.13 -11.57 7.06
N SER A 56 0.83 -10.75 6.26
CA SER A 56 2.19 -11.08 5.82
C SER A 56 3.18 -11.15 6.99
N ARG A 57 3.04 -10.27 7.99
CA ARG A 57 3.86 -10.28 9.22
C ARG A 57 3.60 -11.53 10.05
N GLN A 58 2.33 -11.91 10.22
CA GLN A 58 1.95 -13.12 10.93
C GLN A 58 2.47 -14.38 10.23
N ALA A 59 2.40 -14.45 8.89
CA ALA A 59 2.94 -15.56 8.12
C ALA A 59 4.47 -15.68 8.27
N ARG A 60 5.19 -14.55 8.29
CA ARG A 60 6.65 -14.53 8.54
C ARG A 60 7.01 -14.89 9.98
N ALA A 61 6.20 -14.48 10.96
CA ALA A 61 6.38 -14.85 12.37
C ALA A 61 6.16 -16.35 12.61
N GLN A 62 5.28 -16.98 11.82
CA GLN A 62 5.03 -18.42 11.81
C GLN A 62 6.04 -19.19 10.93
N GLY A 63 7.29 -18.74 10.85
CA GLY A 63 8.34 -19.34 10.03
C GLY A 63 8.40 -20.88 10.14
N PRO A 64 9.04 -21.58 9.18
CA PRO A 64 8.87 -23.02 8.90
C PRO A 64 9.23 -24.03 10.01
N ASN A 65 9.34 -23.61 11.28
CA ASN A 65 9.75 -24.44 12.41
C ASN A 65 8.60 -24.76 13.39
N LYS A 66 7.52 -25.36 12.88
CA LYS A 66 6.56 -26.17 13.65
C LYS A 66 6.41 -27.54 13.00
N GLY A 67 7.49 -28.32 12.93
CA GLY A 67 7.39 -29.63 12.26
C GLY A 67 8.54 -30.61 12.32
N ARG A 68 9.69 -30.32 12.96
CA ARG A 68 10.78 -31.32 13.06
C ARG A 68 11.07 -31.69 14.51
N ARG A 69 10.04 -32.25 15.17
CA ARG A 69 10.22 -32.96 16.44
C ARG A 69 10.97 -34.25 16.12
N ARG A 70 12.18 -34.34 16.69
CA ARG A 70 13.13 -35.45 16.70
C ARG A 70 12.49 -36.84 16.58
N VAL A 71 12.93 -37.63 15.60
CA VAL A 71 12.96 -39.09 15.74
C VAL A 71 14.43 -39.48 15.85
N ARG A 72 14.82 -39.84 17.07
CA ARG A 72 16.09 -40.47 17.41
C ARG A 72 15.69 -41.72 18.19
N ALA A 73 15.79 -42.89 17.56
CA ALA A 73 15.68 -44.22 18.15
C ALA A 73 16.19 -45.18 17.05
N SER A 74 17.41 -45.69 17.17
CA SER A 74 17.80 -46.91 17.92
C SER A 74 17.58 -48.15 17.07
#